data_AF-A0AA88JI25-F1
#
_entry.id   AF-A0AA88JI25-F1
#
_cell.length_a   1.000
_cell.length_b   1.000
_cell.length_c   1.000
_cell.angle_alpha   90.00
_cell.angle_beta   90.00
_cell.angle_gamma   90.00
#
_symmetry.space_group_name_H-M   'P 1'
#
loop_
_entity.id
_entity.type
_entity.pdbx_description
1 polymer ?
#
loop_
_entity_poly.entity_id
_entity_poly.type
_entity_poly.pdbx_seq_one_letter_code
_entity_poly.pdbx_strand_id
1 'polypeptide(L)'
;MVTTVDTFFTSKIRSLWRIHQSSPANFDWGSCESILKIMTGVKVQSGSSWFDVNTLLIPVHLADLKHWVLVKLELTSWTIEVYDSLQHEGRHNARVREGLECLAVFIPMLAEGINLFDVKKRDPSGIHPIPVTIMKDIPKQANGDIV
;
A
#
# COMPACT_ATOMS: atom_id res chain seq x y z
N MET A 1 -4.56 14.54 8.38
CA MET A 1 -5.81 14.06 7.75
C MET A 1 -5.61 12.63 7.26
N VAL A 2 -6.65 11.80 7.30
CA VAL A 2 -6.60 10.37 6.92
C VAL A 2 -7.55 10.11 5.76
N THR A 3 -7.17 9.25 4.82
CA THR A 3 -8.08 8.71 3.80
C THR A 3 -7.95 7.18 3.72
N THR A 4 -8.94 6.55 3.10
CA THR A 4 -8.95 5.10 2.84
C THR A 4 -9.06 4.87 1.34
N VAL A 5 -8.43 3.82 0.84
CA VAL A 5 -8.62 3.32 -0.53
C VAL A 5 -9.39 2.01 -0.53
N ASP A 6 -10.05 1.71 -1.64
CA ASP A 6 -10.84 0.49 -1.80
C ASP A 6 -10.00 -0.72 -2.24
N THR A 7 -10.67 -1.87 -2.35
CA THR A 7 -10.05 -3.13 -2.80
C THR A 7 -9.75 -3.15 -4.30
N PHE A 8 -10.37 -2.25 -5.07
CA PHE A 8 -10.04 -2.05 -6.48
C PHE A 8 -8.63 -1.48 -6.61
N PHE A 9 -8.26 -0.50 -5.78
CA PHE A 9 -6.92 0.06 -5.74
C PHE A 9 -5.85 -1.03 -5.53
N THR A 10 -6.01 -1.87 -4.50
CA THR A 10 -5.03 -2.92 -4.18
C THR A 10 -4.95 -4.01 -5.25
N SER A 11 -6.10 -4.40 -5.82
CA SER A 11 -6.15 -5.36 -6.93
C SER A 11 -5.44 -4.83 -8.18
N LYS A 12 -5.66 -3.55 -8.51
CA LYS A 12 -5.06 -2.92 -9.68
C LYS A 12 -3.56 -2.70 -9.49
N ILE A 13 -3.09 -2.25 -8.32
CA ILE A 13 -1.64 -2.16 -8.03
C ILE A 13 -0.97 -3.52 -8.20
N ARG A 14 -1.54 -4.60 -7.67
CA ARG A 14 -0.95 -5.94 -7.82
C ARG A 14 -0.86 -6.38 -9.27
N SER A 15 -1.90 -6.13 -10.06
CA SER A 15 -1.90 -6.44 -11.48
C SER A 15 -0.79 -5.67 -12.22
N LEU A 16 -0.68 -4.36 -11.98
CA LEU A 16 0.37 -3.51 -12.57
C LEU A 16 1.76 -3.95 -12.12
N TRP A 17 1.94 -4.24 -10.84
CA TRP A 17 3.20 -4.73 -10.28
C TRP A 17 3.66 -6.03 -10.95
N ARG A 18 2.76 -6.99 -11.15
CA ARG A 18 3.09 -8.25 -11.85
C ARG A 18 3.54 -8.01 -13.30
N ILE A 19 2.90 -7.08 -13.99
CA ILE A 19 3.30 -6.70 -15.37
C ILE A 19 4.67 -6.02 -15.34
N HIS A 20 4.87 -5.07 -14.42
CA HIS A 20 6.14 -4.37 -14.24
C HIS A 20 7.28 -5.34 -13.94
N GLN A 21 7.10 -6.27 -13.00
CA GLN A 21 8.11 -7.29 -12.69
C GLN A 21 8.45 -8.17 -13.90
N SER A 22 7.47 -8.50 -14.73
CA SER A 22 7.67 -9.38 -15.89
C SER A 22 8.39 -8.66 -17.05
N SER A 23 8.20 -7.35 -17.20
CA SER A 23 8.88 -6.57 -18.25
C SER A 23 9.10 -5.11 -17.83
N PRO A 24 10.09 -4.81 -16.96
CA PRO A 24 10.27 -3.46 -16.42
C PRO A 24 10.56 -2.42 -17.51
N ALA A 25 11.41 -2.77 -18.49
CA ALA A 25 11.82 -1.85 -19.56
C ALA A 25 10.68 -1.49 -20.54
N ASN A 26 9.65 -2.32 -20.63
CA ASN A 26 8.52 -2.13 -21.55
C ASN A 26 7.21 -1.85 -20.79
N PHE A 27 7.31 -1.51 -19.49
CA PHE A 27 6.12 -1.24 -18.70
C PHE A 27 5.42 0.03 -19.20
N ASP A 28 4.18 -0.11 -19.65
CA ASP A 28 3.36 1.02 -20.06
C ASP A 28 2.87 1.80 -18.82
N TRP A 29 3.53 2.92 -18.53
CA TRP A 29 3.14 3.82 -17.47
C TRP A 29 1.76 4.45 -17.67
N GLY A 30 1.25 4.51 -18.90
CA GLY A 30 -0.13 4.92 -19.20
C GLY A 30 -1.17 4.03 -18.53
N SER A 31 -0.87 2.74 -18.34
CA SER A 31 -1.75 1.78 -17.66
C SER A 31 -2.00 2.11 -16.17
N CYS A 32 -1.21 3.02 -15.58
CA CYS A 32 -1.36 3.49 -14.21
C CYS A 32 -2.41 4.60 -14.05
N GLU A 33 -2.96 5.18 -15.12
CA GLU A 33 -3.83 6.37 -15.08
C GLU A 33 -4.94 6.29 -14.02
N SER A 34 -5.64 5.15 -13.95
CA SER A 34 -6.70 4.92 -12.95
C SER A 34 -6.22 5.02 -11.51
N ILE A 35 -5.00 4.57 -11.21
CA ILE A 35 -4.38 4.67 -9.88
C ILE A 35 -3.92 6.10 -9.62
N LEU A 36 -3.32 6.76 -10.61
CA LEU A 36 -2.87 8.15 -10.49
C LEU A 36 -4.06 9.11 -10.23
N LYS A 37 -5.22 8.86 -10.84
CA LYS A 37 -6.47 9.60 -10.56
C LYS A 37 -6.99 9.41 -9.14
N ILE A 38 -6.74 8.25 -8.53
CA ILE A 38 -7.05 7.99 -7.12
C ILE A 38 -6.09 8.78 -6.24
N MET A 39 -4.78 8.68 -6.50
CA MET A 39 -3.75 9.36 -5.70
C MET A 39 -3.87 10.88 -5.75
N THR A 40 -4.22 11.45 -6.90
CA THR A 40 -4.41 12.91 -7.08
C THR A 40 -5.77 13.41 -6.62
N GLY A 41 -6.68 12.52 -6.18
CA GLY A 41 -8.03 12.89 -5.76
C GLY A 41 -8.98 13.31 -6.90
N VAL A 42 -8.56 13.18 -8.17
CA VAL A 42 -9.42 13.46 -9.35
C VAL A 42 -10.64 12.53 -9.37
N LYS A 43 -10.48 11.30 -8.87
CA LYS A 43 -11.59 10.36 -8.70
C LYS A 43 -12.26 10.58 -7.34
N VAL A 44 -13.28 11.44 -7.31
CA VAL A 44 -14.05 11.86 -6.11
C VAL A 44 -14.52 10.68 -5.23
N GLN A 45 -14.83 9.53 -5.83
CA GLN A 45 -15.31 8.34 -5.10
C GLN A 45 -14.21 7.55 -4.36
N SER A 46 -12.94 7.90 -4.53
CA SER A 46 -11.80 7.12 -4.02
C SER A 46 -11.06 7.79 -2.86
N GLY A 47 -11.74 8.72 -2.18
CA GLY A 47 -11.22 9.42 -1.01
C GLY A 47 -10.51 10.72 -1.35
N SER A 48 -9.74 11.24 -0.39
CA SER A 48 -9.02 12.50 -0.54
C SER A 48 -7.73 12.34 -1.35
N SER A 49 -7.34 13.42 -2.01
CA SER A 49 -6.02 13.55 -2.64
C SER A 49 -4.90 13.26 -1.64
N TRP A 50 -3.88 12.52 -2.09
CA TRP A 50 -2.73 12.13 -1.27
C TRP A 50 -1.83 13.33 -0.92
N PHE A 51 -1.96 14.42 -1.68
CA PHE A 51 -1.30 15.69 -1.38
C PHE A 51 -1.83 16.31 -0.08
N ASP A 52 -3.10 16.09 0.23
CA ASP A 52 -3.79 16.74 1.35
C ASP A 52 -3.82 15.88 2.62
N VAL A 53 -3.57 14.58 2.50
CA VAL A 53 -3.55 13.65 3.64
C VAL A 53 -2.15 13.36 4.15
N ASN A 54 -2.07 12.88 5.38
CA ASN A 54 -0.84 12.38 5.97
C ASN A 54 -0.84 10.85 6.00
N THR A 55 -2.01 10.25 6.15
CA THR A 55 -2.13 8.81 6.37
C THR A 55 -3.14 8.18 5.42
N LEU A 56 -2.79 7.00 4.93
CA LEU A 56 -3.61 6.16 4.06
C LEU A 56 -3.90 4.83 4.74
N LEU A 57 -5.17 4.46 4.77
CA LEU A 57 -5.62 3.14 5.20
C LEU A 57 -5.95 2.28 3.96
N ILE A 58 -5.32 1.12 3.88
CA ILE A 58 -5.33 0.25 2.70
C ILE A 58 -5.71 -1.17 3.15
N PRO A 59 -6.95 -1.62 2.93
CA PRO A 59 -7.33 -3.01 3.20
C PRO A 59 -6.72 -3.93 2.14
N VAL A 60 -5.96 -4.94 2.57
CA VAL A 60 -5.24 -5.84 1.68
C VAL A 60 -5.64 -7.30 1.93
N HIS A 61 -6.20 -7.94 0.92
CA HIS A 61 -6.47 -9.38 0.96
C HIS A 61 -5.23 -10.18 0.54
N LEU A 62 -4.64 -10.93 1.46
CA LEU A 62 -3.52 -11.83 1.17
C LEU A 62 -4.10 -13.20 0.78
N ALA A 63 -4.28 -13.42 -0.53
CA ALA A 63 -4.97 -14.60 -1.06
C ALA A 63 -4.33 -15.92 -0.60
N ASP A 64 -3.01 -15.99 -0.54
CA ASP A 64 -2.26 -17.17 -0.09
C ASP A 64 -2.52 -17.52 1.38
N LEU A 65 -2.86 -16.51 2.19
CA LEU A 65 -3.21 -16.65 3.60
C LEU A 65 -4.72 -16.68 3.84
N LYS A 66 -5.53 -16.43 2.80
CA LYS A 66 -6.99 -16.22 2.88
C LYS A 66 -7.36 -15.25 4.00
N HIS A 67 -6.58 -14.19 4.15
CA HIS A 67 -6.66 -13.26 5.28
C HIS A 67 -6.59 -11.81 4.83
N TRP A 68 -7.30 -10.92 5.52
CA TRP A 68 -7.26 -9.48 5.32
C TRP A 68 -6.37 -8.84 6.36
N VAL A 69 -5.40 -8.05 5.91
CA VAL A 69 -4.62 -7.17 6.77
C VAL A 69 -4.97 -5.72 6.46
N LEU A 70 -4.86 -4.85 7.45
CA LEU A 70 -4.96 -3.41 7.26
C LEU A 70 -3.54 -2.83 7.18
N VAL A 71 -3.24 -2.15 6.08
CA VAL A 71 -2.01 -1.40 5.91
C VAL A 71 -2.27 0.07 6.19
N LYS A 72 -1.47 0.67 7.05
CA LYS A 72 -1.39 2.11 7.25
C LYS A 72 -0.10 2.62 6.61
N LEU A 73 -0.23 3.43 5.56
CA LEU A 73 0.88 4.14 4.95
C LEU A 73 0.91 5.57 5.50
N GLU A 74 1.99 5.91 6.18
CA GLU A 74 2.26 7.26 6.64
C GLU A 74 3.10 8.00 5.60
N LEU A 75 2.55 9.04 4.98
CA LEU A 75 3.19 9.83 3.93
C LEU A 75 4.18 10.87 4.47
N THR A 76 4.12 11.19 5.76
CA THR A 76 5.07 12.12 6.38
C THR A 76 6.42 11.46 6.65
N SER A 77 6.40 10.21 7.12
CA SER A 77 7.60 9.40 7.37
C SER A 77 7.91 8.39 6.27
N TRP A 78 7.01 8.20 5.31
CA TRP A 78 7.09 7.15 4.29
C TRP A 78 7.32 5.76 4.91
N THR A 79 6.45 5.36 5.83
CA THR A 79 6.49 4.05 6.52
C THR A 79 5.18 3.29 6.35
N ILE A 80 5.28 1.96 6.23
CA ILE A 80 4.13 1.05 6.24
C ILE A 80 4.04 0.37 7.60
N GLU A 81 2.89 0.52 8.26
CA GLU A 81 2.49 -0.23 9.44
C GLU A 81 1.41 -1.24 9.04
N VAL A 82 1.60 -2.51 9.41
CA VAL A 82 0.69 -3.60 9.08
C VAL A 82 -0.01 -4.07 10.33
N TYR A 83 -1.34 -3.99 10.31
CA TYR A 83 -2.22 -4.49 11.35
C TYR A 83 -2.83 -5.81 10.87
N ASP A 84 -2.38 -6.90 11.48
CA ASP A 84 -2.70 -8.28 11.14
C ASP A 84 -3.37 -8.94 12.35
N SER A 85 -4.70 -9.10 12.31
CA SER A 85 -5.45 -9.65 13.43
C SER A 85 -5.24 -11.17 13.62
N LEU A 86 -4.68 -11.87 12.63
CA LEU A 86 -4.26 -13.28 12.72
C LEU A 86 -2.74 -13.42 12.81
N GLN A 87 -2.06 -12.41 13.35
CA GLN A 87 -0.61 -12.40 13.45
C GLN A 87 -0.07 -13.65 14.15
N HIS A 88 0.73 -14.41 13.41
CA HIS A 88 1.58 -15.49 13.91
C HIS A 88 3.04 -15.20 13.57
N GLU A 89 3.95 -15.59 14.47
CA GLU A 89 5.39 -15.37 14.24
C GLU A 89 5.96 -16.27 13.13
N GLY A 90 7.18 -15.95 12.68
CA GLY A 90 7.90 -16.75 11.69
C GLY A 90 7.31 -16.69 10.27
N ARG A 91 6.89 -17.86 9.75
CA ARG A 91 6.50 -18.05 8.34
C ARG A 91 5.32 -17.17 7.92
N HIS A 92 4.37 -16.92 8.81
CA HIS A 92 3.20 -16.08 8.52
C HIS A 92 3.62 -14.64 8.24
N ASN A 93 4.38 -14.02 9.15
CA ASN A 93 4.93 -12.68 8.99
C ASN A 93 5.81 -12.53 7.73
N ALA A 94 6.51 -13.57 7.30
CA ALA A 94 7.26 -13.55 6.03
C ALA A 94 6.31 -13.48 4.82
N ARG A 95 5.25 -14.30 4.81
CA ARG A 95 4.23 -14.27 3.74
C ARG A 95 3.43 -12.97 3.69
N VAL A 96 3.15 -12.37 4.84
CA VAL A 96 2.55 -11.03 4.91
C VAL A 96 3.45 -10.01 4.23
N ARG A 97 4.75 -10.00 4.53
CA ARG A 97 5.70 -9.08 3.86
C ARG A 97 5.79 -9.33 2.36
N GLU A 98 5.89 -10.58 1.91
CA GLU A 98 5.87 -10.93 0.47
C GLU A 98 4.62 -10.37 -0.22
N GLY A 99 3.43 -10.57 0.37
CA GLY A 99 2.18 -10.09 -0.22
C GLY A 99 2.01 -8.56 -0.23
N LEU A 100 2.84 -7.84 0.52
CA LEU A 100 2.86 -6.38 0.61
C LEU A 100 4.02 -5.73 -0.16
N GLU A 101 4.94 -6.52 -0.72
CA GLU A 101 6.06 -6.02 -1.52
C GLU A 101 5.59 -5.10 -2.65
N CYS A 102 4.48 -5.45 -3.31
CA CYS A 102 3.88 -4.63 -4.35
C CYS A 102 3.55 -3.21 -3.89
N LEU A 103 3.08 -3.02 -2.66
CA LEU A 103 2.79 -1.69 -2.12
C LEU A 103 4.09 -0.99 -1.75
N ALA A 104 5.01 -1.69 -1.07
CA ALA A 104 6.26 -1.11 -0.59
C ALA A 104 7.16 -0.60 -1.73
N VAL A 105 7.18 -1.29 -2.86
CA VAL A 105 8.05 -0.95 -4.00
C VAL A 105 7.33 -0.05 -5.02
N PHE A 106 6.07 -0.35 -5.34
CA PHE A 106 5.40 0.30 -6.48
C PHE A 106 4.80 1.66 -6.11
N ILE A 107 4.35 1.86 -4.86
CA ILE A 107 3.80 3.16 -4.43
C ILE A 107 4.82 4.31 -4.60
N PRO A 108 6.09 4.18 -4.18
CA PRO A 108 7.10 5.20 -4.44
C PRO A 108 7.27 5.59 -5.90
N MET A 109 7.21 4.61 -6.81
CA MET A 109 7.34 4.86 -8.25
C MET A 109 6.14 5.68 -8.78
N LEU A 110 4.93 5.34 -8.33
CA LEU A 110 3.72 6.10 -8.67
C LEU A 110 3.73 7.49 -8.06
N ALA A 111 4.25 7.63 -6.84
CA ALA A 111 4.38 8.90 -6.14
C ALA A 111 5.35 9.85 -6.84
N GLU A 112 6.49 9.34 -7.31
CA GLU A 112 7.42 10.07 -8.18
C GLU A 112 6.71 10.55 -9.45
N GLY A 113 5.96 9.66 -10.11
CA GLY A 113 5.27 9.98 -11.37
C GLY A 113 4.20 11.09 -11.29
N ILE A 114 3.78 11.47 -10.08
CA ILE A 114 2.85 12.59 -9.85
C ILE A 114 3.51 13.74 -9.07
N ASN A 115 4.83 13.72 -8.89
CA ASN A 115 5.59 14.70 -8.11
C ASN A 115 5.09 14.83 -6.66
N LEU A 116 4.62 13.75 -6.05
CA LEU A 116 4.12 13.77 -4.67
C LEU A 116 5.24 14.13 -3.68
N PHE A 117 6.49 13.78 -3.97
CA PHE A 117 7.63 14.07 -3.09
C PHE A 117 7.95 15.56 -2.95
N ASP A 118 7.50 16.42 -3.88
CA ASP A 118 7.64 17.87 -3.77
C ASP A 118 6.84 18.44 -2.58
N VAL A 119 5.74 17.76 -2.24
CA VAL A 119 4.84 18.12 -1.14
C VAL A 119 5.08 17.23 0.09
N LYS A 120 5.28 15.93 -0.13
CA LYS A 120 5.51 14.90 0.89
C LYS A 120 6.96 14.44 0.83
N LYS A 121 7.86 15.27 1.33
CA LYS A 121 9.30 15.00 1.32
C LYS A 121 9.61 13.62 1.91
N ARG A 122 10.61 12.99 1.32
CA ARG A 122 11.06 11.65 1.69
C ARG A 122 12.55 11.63 1.96
N ASP A 123 12.96 10.91 2.99
CA ASP A 123 14.36 10.68 3.36
C ASP A 123 14.60 9.17 3.57
N PRO A 124 15.50 8.52 2.80
CA PRO A 124 16.20 9.07 1.63
C PRO A 124 15.23 9.38 0.47
N SER A 125 15.57 10.40 -0.33
CA SER A 125 14.76 10.83 -1.46
C SER A 125 14.66 9.78 -2.56
N GLY A 126 13.51 9.70 -3.24
CA GLY A 126 13.32 8.89 -4.44
C GLY A 126 12.48 7.63 -4.22
N ILE A 127 12.66 6.65 -5.11
CA ILE A 127 11.75 5.50 -5.27
C ILE A 127 12.12 4.25 -4.48
N HIS A 128 12.96 4.37 -3.45
CA HIS A 128 13.37 3.24 -2.62
C HIS A 128 12.15 2.52 -2.01
N PRO A 129 12.22 1.21 -1.71
CA PRO A 129 11.11 0.52 -1.04
C PRO A 129 10.76 1.17 0.31
N ILE A 130 9.47 1.26 0.61
CA ILE A 130 8.99 1.77 1.89
C ILE A 130 9.24 0.72 2.99
N PRO A 131 9.83 1.09 4.15
CA PRO A 131 9.98 0.17 5.27
C PRO A 131 8.63 -0.37 5.76
N VAL A 132 8.55 -1.69 5.97
CA VAL A 132 7.34 -2.40 6.40
C VAL A 132 7.52 -2.94 7.83
N THR A 133 6.70 -2.44 8.75
CA THR A 133 6.64 -2.90 10.14
C THR A 133 5.32 -3.61 10.39
N ILE A 134 5.38 -4.86 10.83
CA ILE A 134 4.20 -5.57 11.33
C ILE A 134 4.01 -5.18 12.79
N MET A 135 2.87 -4.57 13.10
CA MET A 135 2.57 -4.07 14.44
C MET A 135 2.38 -5.23 15.41
N LYS A 136 2.82 -5.05 16.64
CA LYS A 136 2.63 -5.99 17.76
C LYS A 136 1.55 -5.45 18.70
N ASP A 137 1.05 -6.32 19.57
CA ASP A 137 0.12 -5.94 20.66
C ASP A 137 -1.17 -5.28 20.16
N ILE A 138 -1.66 -5.73 19.00
CA ILE A 138 -2.93 -5.30 18.40
C ILE A 138 -4.07 -6.26 18.76
N PRO A 139 -5.35 -5.83 18.66
CA PRO A 139 -6.50 -6.72 18.82
C PRO A 139 -6.41 -7.93 17.89
N LYS A 140 -6.67 -9.13 18.43
CA LYS A 140 -6.56 -10.40 17.70
C LYS A 140 -7.94 -10.93 17.35
N GLN A 141 -8.07 -11.48 16.15
CA GLN A 141 -9.30 -12.16 15.75
C GLN A 141 -9.34 -13.55 16.41
N ALA A 142 -10.43 -13.87 17.11
CA ALA A 142 -10.67 -15.23 17.61
C ALA A 142 -11.83 -15.84 16.82
N ASN A 143 -11.54 -16.80 15.93
CA ASN A 143 -12.54 -17.66 15.26
C ASN A 143 -13.86 -16.98 14.83
N GLY A 144 -13.77 -15.83 14.16
CA GLY A 144 -14.94 -15.15 13.57
C GLY A 144 -15.54 -14.04 14.44
N ASP A 145 -15.14 -13.92 15.70
CA ASP A 145 -15.51 -12.82 16.58
C ASP A 145 -14.25 -12.03 17.00
N ILE A 146 -14.40 -10.71 17.14
CA ILE A 146 -13.35 -9.85 17.67
C ILE A 146 -13.43 -9.97 19.20
N VAL A 147 -12.36 -10.43 19.84
CA VAL A 147 -12.24 -10.55 21.31
C VAL A 147 -11.27 -9.50 21.83
#